data_AF-A0A0D0S6A9-F1
#
_entry.id   AF-A0A0D0S6A9-F1
#
_cell.length_a   1.000
_cell.length_b   1.000
_cell.length_c   1.000
_cell.angle_alpha   90.00
_cell.angle_beta   90.00
_cell.angle_gamma   90.00
#
_symmetry.space_group_name_H-M   'P 1'
#
loop_
_entity.id
_entity.type
_entity.pdbx_description
1 polymer ?
#
loop_
_entity_poly.entity_id
_entity_poly.type
_entity_poly.pdbx_seq_one_letter_code
_entity_poly.pdbx_strand_id
1 'polypeptide(L)' 'MTGCEIGTQSEDGKYQLEYCECLGRCDTAPNIIVNGKLYTSVTKESLETIVKEALS' A
#
# COMPACT_ATOMS: atom_id res chain seq x y z
N MET A 1 -4.94 -10.25 -3.05
CA MET A 1 -3.47 -10.25 -2.89
C MET A 1 -3.07 -10.26 -1.43
N THR A 2 -3.50 -9.28 -0.63
CA THR A 2 -3.14 -9.21 0.79
C THR A 2 -3.99 -10.12 1.70
N GLY A 3 -5.23 -10.41 1.31
CA GLY A 3 -6.14 -11.26 2.10
C GLY A 3 -6.61 -10.61 3.40
N CYS A 4 -6.38 -9.31 3.59
CA CYS A 4 -6.82 -8.53 4.76
C CYS A 4 -7.90 -7.54 4.37
N GLU A 5 -8.79 -7.25 5.32
CA GLU A 5 -9.72 -6.12 5.25
C GLU A 5 -9.00 -4.83 5.70
N ILE A 6 -9.64 -3.68 5.51
CA ILE A 6 -9.05 -2.42 5.96
C ILE A 6 -9.19 -2.32 7.48
N GLY A 7 -8.09 -1.94 8.15
CA GLY A 7 -7.97 -1.89 9.60
C GLY A 7 -7.57 -3.23 10.23
N THR A 8 -7.34 -4.28 9.43
CA THR A 8 -6.98 -5.61 9.94
C THR A 8 -5.62 -6.07 9.41
N GLN A 9 -5.07 -7.06 10.09
CA GLN A 9 -3.87 -7.77 9.69
C GLN A 9 -4.25 -9.04 8.91
N SER A 10 -3.46 -9.39 7.89
CA SER A 10 -3.59 -10.67 7.20
C SER A 10 -3.32 -11.84 8.15
N GLU A 11 -3.90 -13.00 7.85
CA GLU A 11 -3.77 -14.22 8.67
C GLU A 11 -2.31 -14.68 8.82
N ASP A 12 -1.46 -14.42 7.82
CA ASP A 12 -0.03 -14.72 7.84
C ASP A 12 0.82 -13.67 8.56
N GLY A 13 0.20 -12.59 9.07
CA GLY A 13 0.85 -11.50 9.79
C GLY A 13 1.71 -10.56 8.92
N LYS A 14 1.77 -10.76 7.59
CA LYS A 14 2.69 -10.00 6.72
C LYS A 14 2.16 -8.67 6.26
N TYR A 15 0.84 -8.50 6.24
CA TYR A 15 0.20 -7.30 5.71
C TYR A 15 -0.71 -6.70 6.76
N GLN A 16 -0.64 -5.38 6.91
CA GLN A 16 -1.62 -4.59 7.64
C GLN A 16 -2.04 -3.45 6.73
N LEU A 17 -3.35 -3.32 6.52
CA LEU A 17 -3.90 -2.30 5.64
C LEU A 17 -4.61 -1.25 6.47
N GLU A 18 -4.21 0.00 6.36
CA GLU A 18 -4.81 1.11 7.09
C GLU A 18 -5.24 2.21 6.12
N TYR A 19 -6.29 2.96 6.51
CA TYR A 19 -6.58 4.22 5.87
C TYR A 19 -5.55 5.26 6.31
N CYS A 20 -5.12 6.10 5.37
CA CYS A 20 -4.36 7.29 5.68
C CYS A 20 -5.13 8.53 5.25
N GLU A 21 -4.94 9.61 5.99
CA GLU A 21 -5.44 10.93 5.63
C GLU A 21 -4.76 11.46 4.35
N CYS A 22 -5.24 12.59 3.86
CA CYS A 22 -4.68 13.21 2.66
C CYS A 22 -3.17 13.46 2.78
N LEU A 23 -2.42 12.97 1.78
CA LEU A 23 -0.97 13.12 1.70
C LEU A 23 -0.51 14.41 1.01
N GLY A 24 -1.44 15.29 0.62
CA GLY A 24 -1.12 16.51 -0.13
C GLY A 24 -0.50 16.26 -1.51
N ARG A 25 -0.74 15.07 -2.09
CA ARG A 25 -0.18 14.59 -3.37
C ARG A 25 -1.25 14.28 -4.40
N CYS A 26 -2.27 15.15 -4.48
CA CYS A 26 -3.44 14.91 -5.32
C CYS A 26 -3.11 14.88 -6.82
N ASP A 27 -2.04 15.56 -7.24
CA ASP A 27 -1.54 15.63 -8.61
C ASP A 27 -1.02 14.28 -9.13
N THR A 28 -0.51 13.43 -8.24
CA THR A 28 0.01 12.10 -8.57
C THR A 28 -0.87 10.96 -8.07
N ALA A 29 -2.11 11.24 -7.68
CA ALA A 29 -3.03 10.21 -7.22
C ALA A 29 -3.27 9.14 -8.30
N PRO A 30 -3.50 7.87 -7.91
CA PRO A 30 -3.58 7.34 -6.55
C PRO A 30 -2.20 7.10 -5.92
N ASN A 31 -2.10 7.35 -4.61
CA ASN A 31 -0.86 7.18 -3.84
C ASN A 31 -1.07 6.20 -2.68
N ILE A 32 -0.01 5.46 -2.32
CA ILE A 32 0.03 4.64 -1.11
C ILE A 32 1.36 4.84 -0.38
N ILE A 33 1.36 4.61 0.93
CA ILE A 33 2.59 4.53 1.73
C ILE A 33 2.76 3.09 2.17
N VAL A 34 3.93 2.51 1.89
CA VAL A 34 4.29 1.17 2.36
C VAL A 34 5.58 1.29 3.14
N ASN A 35 5.57 0.90 4.42
CA ASN A 35 6.72 0.98 5.33
C ASN A 35 7.39 2.37 5.34
N GLY A 36 6.59 3.45 5.29
CA GLY A 36 7.06 4.84 5.29
C GLY A 36 7.53 5.39 3.94
N LYS A 37 7.57 4.56 2.88
CA LYS A 37 7.90 4.98 1.51
C LYS A 37 6.65 5.33 0.72
N LEU A 38 6.64 6.53 0.13
CA LEU A 38 5.55 6.99 -0.74
C LEU A 38 5.70 6.40 -2.15
N TYR A 39 4.63 5.79 -2.63
CA TYR A 39 4.46 5.34 -4.01
C TYR A 39 3.32 6.12 -4.65
N THR A 40 3.57 6.68 -5.83
CA THR A 40 2.64 7.57 -6.54
C THR A 40 2.22 6.99 -7.88
N SER A 41 1.12 7.47 -8.45
CA SER A 41 0.56 7.02 -9.73
C SER A 41 0.38 5.51 -9.78
N VAL A 42 -0.09 4.93 -8.67
CA VAL A 42 -0.12 3.47 -8.47
C VAL A 42 -1.18 2.83 -9.33
N THR A 43 -0.79 1.85 -10.13
CA THR A 43 -1.70 0.97 -10.86
C THR A 43 -1.80 -0.40 -10.20
N LYS A 44 -2.81 -1.18 -10.59
CA LYS A 44 -2.97 -2.57 -10.11
C LYS A 44 -1.74 -3.42 -10.42
N GLU A 45 -1.12 -3.23 -11.59
CA GLU A 45 0.09 -3.95 -11.99
C GLU A 45 1.30 -3.53 -11.14
N SER A 46 1.45 -2.24 -10.87
CA SER A 46 2.57 -1.73 -10.06
C SER A 46 2.48 -2.19 -8.60
N LEU A 47 1.27 -2.41 -8.08
CA LEU A 47 1.03 -2.82 -6.70
C LEU A 47 1.74 -4.14 -6.36
N GLU A 48 1.79 -5.10 -7.29
CA GLU A 48 2.47 -6.37 -7.06
C GLU A 48 3.98 -6.20 -6.89
N THR A 49 4.59 -5.31 -7.69
CA THR A 49 6.01 -5.00 -7.61
C THR A 49 6.32 -4.25 -6.31
N ILE A 50 5.50 -3.28 -5.93
CA ILE A 50 5.65 -2.49 -4.70
C ILE A 50 5.65 -3.41 -3.48
N VAL A 51 4.69 -4.34 -3.41
CA VAL A 51 4.58 -5.27 -2.28
C VAL A 51 5.77 -6.24 -2.23
N LYS A 52 6.23 -6.75 -3.37
CA LYS A 52 7.44 -7.61 -3.43
C LYS A 52 8.69 -6.87 -2.96
N GLU A 53 8.85 -5.61 -3.37
CA GLU A 53 9.95 -4.75 -2.93
C GLU A 53 9.91 -4.57 -1.40
N ALA A 54 8.74 -4.33 -0.82
CA ALA A 54 8.59 -4.08 0.61
C ALA A 54 8.80 -5.32 1.51
N LEU A 55 8.71 -6.53 0.95
CA LEU A 55 8.93 -7.80 1.65
C LEU A 55 10.35 -8.36 1.49
N SER A 56 11.17 -7.71 0.67
CA SER A 56 12.57 -8.07 0.42
C SER A 56 13.47 -7.46 1.49
#